data_AF-A0A7W8SYG9-F1
#
_entry.id   AF-A0A7W8SYG9-F1
#
_cell.length_a   1.000
_cell.length_b   1.000
_cell.length_c   1.000
_cell.angle_alpha   90.00
_cell.angle_beta   90.00
_cell.angle_gamma   90.00
#
_symmetry.space_group_name_H-M   'P 1'
#
loop_
_entity.id
_entity.type
_entity.pdbx_description
1 polymer ?
#
loop_
_entity_poly.entity_id
_entity_poly.type
_entity_poly.pdbx_seq_one_letter_code
_entity_poly.pdbx_strand_id
1 'polypeptide(L)'
;MARFFAVLATDKPGMREVREWVRPVHRTWLRQYDAMNGTLLVVEAERIDDVMEFVGNDPYMQAGLFDCVEIRPSDWSLGNPERRV
;
A
#
# COMPACT_ATOMS: atom_id res chain seq x y z
N MET A 1 0.66 0.92 20.77
CA MET A 1 1.89 0.42 20.13
C MET A 1 1.63 0.46 18.64
N ALA A 2 2.45 1.19 17.87
CA ALA A 2 2.38 1.23 16.41
C ALA A 2 2.49 -0.19 15.84
N ARG A 3 1.55 -0.58 14.97
CA ARG A 3 1.60 -1.82 14.19
C ARG A 3 1.82 -1.45 12.74
N PHE A 4 2.78 -2.11 12.11
CA PHE A 4 3.06 -1.92 10.70
C PHE A 4 2.44 -3.06 9.91
N PHE A 5 1.96 -2.76 8.71
CA PHE A 5 1.39 -3.72 7.78
C PHE A 5 2.09 -3.60 6.44
N ALA A 6 2.55 -4.73 5.90
CA ALA A 6 3.04 -4.80 4.53
C ALA A 6 1.85 -5.07 3.60
N VAL A 7 1.65 -4.19 2.62
CA VAL A 7 0.67 -4.35 1.54
C VAL A 7 1.41 -4.66 0.25
N LEU A 8 1.17 -5.85 -0.30
CA LEU A 8 1.70 -6.29 -1.58
C LEU A 8 0.54 -6.41 -2.56
N ALA A 9 0.64 -5.70 -3.69
CA ALA A 9 -0.40 -5.73 -4.71
C ALA A 9 0.18 -6.19 -6.04
N THR A 10 -0.50 -7.15 -6.68
CA THR A 10 -0.08 -7.73 -7.97
C THR A 10 -1.09 -7.34 -9.04
N ASP A 11 -0.62 -6.76 -10.14
CA ASP A 11 -1.46 -6.35 -11.27
C ASP A 11 -2.00 -7.55 -12.04
N LYS A 12 -3.21 -7.41 -12.62
CA LYS A 12 -3.71 -8.37 -13.62
C LYS A 12 -2.87 -8.33 -14.89
N PRO A 13 -2.74 -9.47 -15.61
CA PRO A 13 -2.13 -9.49 -16.94
C PRO A 13 -2.79 -8.46 -17.88
N GLY A 14 -1.98 -7.69 -18.62
CA GLY A 14 -2.47 -6.71 -19.59
C GLY A 14 -2.85 -5.33 -19.05
N MET A 15 -2.78 -5.08 -17.73
CA MET A 15 -3.21 -3.80 -17.13
C MET A 15 -2.17 -2.66 -17.18
N ARG A 16 -1.12 -2.78 -18.00
CA ARG A 16 -0.02 -1.79 -18.03
C ARG A 16 -0.50 -0.39 -18.43
N GLU A 17 -1.36 -0.29 -19.43
CA GLU A 17 -1.87 1.00 -19.90
C GLU A 17 -2.77 1.67 -18.84
N VAL A 18 -3.64 0.89 -18.19
CA VAL A 18 -4.47 1.35 -17.06
C VAL A 18 -3.57 1.81 -15.91
N ARG A 19 -2.50 1.07 -15.59
CA ARG A 19 -1.51 1.48 -14.58
C ARG A 19 -0.92 2.83 -14.90
N GLU A 20 -0.41 3.01 -16.12
CA GLU A 20 0.23 4.24 -16.57
C GLU A 20 -0.74 5.43 -16.48
N TRP A 21 -2.00 5.23 -16.85
CA TRP A 21 -3.06 6.25 -16.78
C TRP A 21 -3.47 6.61 -15.35
N VAL A 22 -3.66 5.63 -14.45
CA VAL A 22 -4.10 5.88 -13.05
C VAL A 22 -2.95 6.36 -12.15
N ARG A 23 -1.69 6.06 -12.52
CA ARG A 23 -0.50 6.32 -11.69
C ARG A 23 -0.39 7.74 -11.12
N PRO A 24 -0.71 8.83 -11.85
CA PRO A 24 -0.64 10.18 -11.28
C PRO A 24 -1.64 10.40 -10.13
N VAL A 25 -2.86 9.86 -10.27
CA VAL A 25 -3.91 9.96 -9.25
C VAL A 25 -3.55 9.11 -8.03
N HIS A 26 -3.13 7.87 -8.25
CA HIS A 26 -2.65 6.98 -7.20
C HIS A 26 -1.48 7.60 -6.41
N ARG A 27 -0.50 8.20 -7.08
CA ARG A 27 0.61 8.91 -6.41
C ARG A 27 0.15 10.10 -5.58
N THR A 28 -0.84 10.85 -6.07
CA THR A 28 -1.38 12.01 -5.35
C THR A 28 -2.10 11.55 -4.08
N TRP A 29 -2.89 10.49 -4.20
CA TRP A 29 -3.57 9.86 -3.07
C TRP A 29 -2.56 9.31 -2.04
N LEU A 30 -1.53 8.59 -2.48
CA LEU A 30 -0.48 8.07 -1.58
C LEU A 30 0.32 9.15 -0.89
N ARG A 31 0.63 10.28 -1.54
CA ARG A 31 1.41 11.38 -0.93
C ARG A 31 0.70 12.07 0.24
N GLN A 32 -0.59 11.80 0.43
CA GLN A 32 -1.31 12.20 1.63
C GLN A 32 -0.92 11.35 2.85
N TYR A 33 -0.17 10.26 2.62
CA TYR A 33 0.32 9.29 3.60
C TYR A 33 1.84 9.16 3.46
N ASP A 34 2.59 9.09 4.56
CA ASP A 34 4.05 9.24 4.56
C ASP A 34 4.83 7.96 4.15
N ALA A 35 4.32 7.20 3.17
CA ALA A 35 4.85 5.89 2.79
C ALA A 35 5.12 5.80 1.27
N MET A 36 6.39 5.76 0.85
CA MET A 36 6.74 5.41 -0.53
C MET A 36 8.03 4.60 -0.68
N ASN A 37 7.90 3.39 -1.26
CA ASN A 37 8.85 2.85 -2.26
C ASN A 37 8.24 1.70 -3.09
N GLY A 38 7.57 2.00 -4.22
CA GLY A 38 7.08 1.00 -5.18
C GLY A 38 5.78 0.28 -4.78
N THR A 39 5.45 -0.86 -5.42
CA THR A 39 4.25 -1.69 -5.12
C THR A 39 4.43 -2.54 -3.84
N LEU A 40 5.09 -1.97 -2.85
CA LEU A 40 5.16 -2.46 -1.49
C LEU A 40 4.93 -1.25 -0.59
N LEU A 41 3.80 -1.23 0.10
CA LEU A 41 3.51 -0.21 1.10
C LEU A 41 3.75 -0.79 2.48
N VAL A 42 4.41 -0.01 3.34
CA VAL A 42 4.41 -0.26 4.77
C VAL A 42 3.48 0.78 5.38
N VAL A 43 2.34 0.33 5.89
CA VAL A 43 1.29 1.18 6.44
C VAL A 43 1.31 1.05 7.95
N GLU A 44 1.41 2.16 8.66
CA GLU A 44 1.16 2.19 10.10
C GLU A 44 -0.35 2.31 10.35
N ALA A 45 -0.91 1.40 11.15
CA ALA A 45 -2.31 1.40 11.53
C ALA A 45 -2.52 0.70 12.87
N GLU A 46 -3.62 0.99 13.56
CA GLU A 46 -3.95 0.31 14.81
C GLU A 46 -4.55 -1.08 14.56
N ARG A 47 -5.37 -1.20 13.51
CA ARG A 47 -6.09 -2.43 13.16
C ARG A 47 -5.92 -2.76 11.69
N ILE A 48 -6.06 -4.05 11.37
CA ILE A 48 -6.05 -4.52 9.97
C ILE A 48 -7.23 -3.95 9.18
N ASP A 49 -8.37 -3.70 9.83
CA ASP A 49 -9.56 -3.10 9.20
C ASP A 49 -9.25 -1.72 8.61
N ASP A 50 -8.45 -0.91 9.30
CA ASP A 50 -8.05 0.42 8.84
C ASP A 50 -7.20 0.33 7.57
N VAL A 51 -6.35 -0.70 7.48
CA VAL A 51 -5.52 -0.96 6.29
C VAL A 51 -6.38 -1.47 5.13
N MET A 52 -7.38 -2.32 5.41
CA MET A 52 -8.31 -2.79 4.39
C MET A 52 -9.15 -1.63 3.82
N GLU A 53 -9.61 -0.70 4.66
CA GLU A 53 -10.32 0.50 4.21
C GLU A 53 -9.41 1.42 3.38
N PHE A 54 -8.18 1.63 3.83
CA PHE A 54 -7.18 2.38 3.07
C PHE A 54 -6.97 1.76 1.67
N VAL A 55 -6.68 0.46 1.60
CA VAL A 55 -6.48 -0.25 0.32
C VAL A 55 -7.75 -0.20 -0.55
N GLY A 56 -8.94 -0.30 0.05
CA GLY A 56 -10.22 -0.20 -0.67
C GLY A 56 -10.44 1.17 -1.34
N ASN A 57 -9.84 2.23 -0.79
CA ASN A 57 -9.88 3.58 -1.34
C ASN A 57 -8.73 3.90 -2.31
N ASP A 58 -7.81 2.95 -2.56
CA ASP A 58 -6.72 3.13 -3.51
C ASP A 58 -7.28 3.24 -4.95
N PRO A 59 -6.94 4.30 -5.72
CA PRO A 59 -7.33 4.44 -7.11
C PRO A 59 -6.99 3.23 -8.01
N TYR A 60 -5.90 2.51 -7.72
CA TYR A 60 -5.57 1.27 -8.43
C TYR A 60 -6.53 0.12 -8.06
N MET A 61 -6.95 0.03 -6.79
CA MET A 61 -7.96 -0.95 -6.37
C MET A 61 -9.32 -0.64 -7.03
N GLN A 62 -9.72 0.63 -7.05
CA GLN A 62 -10.95 1.09 -7.68
C GLN A 62 -10.95 0.92 -9.21
N ALA A 63 -9.79 1.08 -9.85
CA ALA A 63 -9.61 0.80 -11.27
C ALA A 63 -9.58 -0.70 -11.61
N GLY A 64 -9.70 -1.59 -10.61
CA GLY A 64 -9.70 -3.04 -10.81
C GLY A 64 -8.37 -3.60 -11.30
N LEU A 65 -7.28 -2.86 -11.06
CA LEU A 65 -5.94 -3.11 -11.58
C LEU A 65 -5.30 -4.35 -10.93
N PHE A 66 -5.55 -4.55 -9.64
CA PHE A 66 -4.98 -5.66 -8.89
C PHE A 66 -5.72 -6.96 -9.13
N ASP A 67 -4.95 -8.03 -9.32
CA ASP A 67 -5.39 -9.42 -9.32
C ASP A 67 -5.46 -9.97 -7.89
N CYS A 68 -4.45 -9.62 -7.08
CA CYS A 68 -4.36 -10.00 -5.68
C CYS A 68 -3.75 -8.86 -4.86
N VAL A 69 -4.27 -8.68 -3.64
CA VAL A 69 -3.69 -7.81 -2.61
C VAL A 69 -3.51 -8.61 -1.33
N GLU A 70 -2.28 -8.68 -0.84
CA GLU A 70 -1.92 -9.34 0.41
C GLU A 70 -1.57 -8.30 1.48
N ILE A 71 -2.22 -8.39 2.65
CA ILE A 71 -1.97 -7.53 3.81
C ILE A 71 -1.40 -8.42 4.93
N ARG A 72 -0.17 -8.14 5.37
CA ARG A 72 0.48 -8.91 6.43
C ARG A 72 0.89 -8.00 7.59
N PRO A 73 0.52 -8.33 8.84
CA PRO A 73 1.08 -7.65 10.00
C PRO A 73 2.60 -7.87 10.03
N SER A 74 3.33 -6.80 10.30
CA SER A 74 4.80 -6.78 10.31
C SER A 74 5.32 -6.28 11.65
N ASP A 75 5.99 -7.16 12.38
CA ASP A 75 6.87 -6.74 13.47
C ASP A 75 8.17 -6.19 12.84
N TRP A 76 8.14 -4.91 12.44
CA TRP A 76 9.29 -4.23 11.82
C TRP A 76 10.44 -4.04 12.83
N SER A 77 11.12 -5.15 13.11
CA SER A 77 12.10 -5.31 14.18
C SER A 77 13.52 -4.94 13.74
N LEU A 78 13.82 -4.99 12.44
CA LEU A 78 15.13 -4.66 11.87
C LEU A 78 14.99 -3.52 10.84
N GLY A 79 15.84 -2.49 10.96
CA GLY A 79 15.93 -1.40 9.99
C GLY A 79 14.80 -0.36 10.05
N ASN A 80 13.93 -0.40 11.06
CA ASN A 80 12.89 0.61 11.28
C ASN A 80 13.55 1.98 11.58
N PRO A 81 13.34 3.01 10.73
CA PRO A 81 13.91 4.35 10.94
C PRO A 81 13.48 4.98 12.27
N GLU A 82 12.27 4.67 12.75
CA GLU A 82 11.71 5.21 14.00
C GLU A 82 12.21 4.49 15.26
N ARG A 83 12.80 3.29 15.11
CA ARG A 83 13.40 2.54 16.22
C ARG A 83 14.94 2.57 16.21
N ARG A 84 15.55 3.51 15.49
CA ARG A 84 17.01 3.72 15.58
C ARG A 84 17.34 4.24 16.98
N VAL A 85 17.96 3.38 17.80
CA VAL A 85 18.71 3.79 19.00
C VAL A 85 20.03 4.44 18.64
#